data_AF-A0A7W9P936-F1
#
_entry.id   AF-A0A7W9P936-F1
#
_cell.length_a   1.000
_cell.length_b   1.000
_cell.length_c   1.000
_cell.angle_alpha   90.00
_cell.angle_beta   90.00
_cell.angle_gamma   90.00
#
_symmetry.space_group_name_H-M   'P 1'
#
loop_
_entity.id
_entity.type
_entity.pdbx_description
1 polymer ?
#
loop_
_entity_poly.entity_id
_entity_poly.type
_entity_poly.pdbx_seq_one_letter_code
_entity_poly.pdbx_strand_id
1 'polypeptide(L)'
;MKPVISVTPAAGSEDVDPLGTIEVSTSDGILSSVEMTNEQGKPVEGILTPDKTAWKPTGPLGYGHTYNVTAQGLTITGPSGPATATFSTLTPRNQTKAYLTTTGGQTLAEGGSYGVGTVIVAKFDEDIQDRAAAEKRMSVTSDPPVQGSWYWLDDRNAHWRPQQYWATGTKVTVAANIFGAELGGGMYGQEDTKTSFTIGPSHVSIADDSTHQVQVFENGNLIRTMPTSMGRGGSEQVGNKTIYFNTPAGIYTVMDKANPVIMDSATYGLPVNSRLGYKETIGWATRISGDGVYLHQLDSTVWAQGSQNTSHGCLNLSLENARWFFNFAQPGDVVEIRGTTGPPQPTWNNGDWAVPWDQWLAGSALH
;
A
#
# COMPACT_ATOMS: atom_id res chain seq x y z
N MET A 1 11.51 -43.44 -30.05
CA MET A 1 10.50 -43.76 -29.02
C MET A 1 10.45 -42.59 -28.06
N LYS A 2 9.26 -42.11 -27.67
CA LYS A 2 9.15 -41.12 -26.59
C LYS A 2 9.63 -41.76 -25.28
N PRO A 3 10.36 -41.03 -24.42
CA PRO A 3 10.78 -41.59 -23.14
C PRO A 3 9.55 -41.92 -22.30
N VAL A 4 9.59 -43.06 -21.60
CA VAL A 4 8.48 -43.52 -20.75
C VAL A 4 8.21 -42.49 -19.65
N ILE A 5 9.26 -41.92 -19.06
CA ILE A 5 9.19 -40.79 -18.12
C ILE A 5 9.66 -39.54 -18.84
N SER A 6 8.87 -38.47 -18.77
CA SER A 6 9.17 -37.14 -19.31
C SER A 6 9.30 -36.13 -18.17
N VAL A 7 10.27 -35.23 -18.28
CA VAL A 7 10.45 -34.10 -17.36
C VAL A 7 10.29 -32.80 -18.15
N THR A 8 9.47 -31.91 -17.63
CA THR A 8 9.29 -30.54 -18.10
C THR A 8 9.71 -29.61 -16.96
N PRO A 9 10.57 -28.62 -17.19
CA PRO A 9 11.27 -28.30 -18.43
C PRO A 9 12.26 -29.38 -18.90
N ALA A 10 12.65 -29.32 -20.18
CA ALA A 10 13.63 -30.25 -20.74
C ALA A 10 15.01 -30.11 -20.07
N ALA A 11 15.80 -31.19 -20.07
CA ALA A 11 17.16 -31.15 -19.54
C ALA A 11 18.02 -30.10 -20.28
N GLY A 12 18.77 -29.31 -19.51
CA GLY A 12 19.58 -28.20 -19.99
C GLY A 12 18.79 -26.91 -20.26
N SER A 13 17.50 -26.84 -19.90
CA SER A 13 16.75 -25.59 -20.01
C SER A 13 17.35 -24.53 -19.08
N GLU A 14 17.54 -23.33 -19.60
CA GLU A 14 17.99 -22.15 -18.87
C GLU A 14 16.87 -21.11 -18.83
N ASP A 15 16.97 -20.16 -17.91
CA ASP A 15 16.02 -19.06 -17.72
C ASP A 15 14.56 -19.52 -17.58
N VAL A 16 14.35 -20.67 -16.93
CA VAL A 16 13.02 -21.19 -16.65
C VAL A 16 12.28 -20.24 -15.72
N ASP A 17 11.07 -19.84 -16.11
CA ASP A 17 10.15 -19.09 -15.25
C ASP A 17 9.91 -19.87 -13.95
N PRO A 18 10.17 -19.30 -12.76
CA PRO A 18 9.91 -19.96 -11.48
C PRO A 18 8.43 -20.28 -11.23
N LEU A 19 7.51 -19.66 -11.99
CA LEU A 19 6.07 -19.96 -12.04
C LEU A 19 5.66 -20.80 -13.25
N GLY A 20 6.63 -21.20 -14.08
CA GLY A 20 6.42 -22.02 -15.27
C GLY A 20 5.88 -23.40 -14.95
N THR A 21 5.60 -24.18 -16.00
CA THR A 21 5.17 -25.57 -15.82
C THR A 21 6.39 -26.45 -15.48
N ILE A 22 6.43 -26.95 -14.25
CA ILE A 22 7.37 -27.99 -13.83
C ILE A 22 6.58 -29.27 -13.54
N GLU A 23 6.85 -30.30 -14.32
CA GLU A 23 6.09 -31.55 -14.27
C GLU A 23 6.98 -32.74 -14.63
N VAL A 24 6.84 -33.82 -13.87
CA VAL A 24 7.36 -35.14 -14.25
C VAL A 24 6.17 -36.02 -14.53
N SER A 25 6.09 -36.62 -15.71
CA SER A 25 4.99 -37.51 -16.08
C SER A 25 5.49 -38.81 -16.71
N THR A 26 4.68 -39.87 -16.62
CA THR A 26 4.95 -41.14 -17.30
C THR A 26 3.84 -41.47 -18.29
N SER A 27 4.20 -41.90 -19.49
CA SER A 27 3.25 -42.31 -20.52
C SER A 27 2.85 -43.79 -20.42
N ASP A 28 3.57 -44.56 -19.60
CA ASP A 28 3.31 -45.98 -19.34
C ASP A 28 3.67 -46.31 -17.87
N GLY A 29 2.85 -47.12 -17.22
CA GLY A 29 3.02 -47.49 -15.82
C GLY A 29 2.77 -46.34 -14.84
N ILE A 30 3.52 -46.34 -13.73
CA ILE A 30 3.43 -45.35 -12.64
C ILE A 30 4.80 -44.80 -12.27
N LEU A 31 4.83 -43.59 -11.71
CA LEU A 31 5.99 -43.04 -11.03
C LEU A 31 6.11 -43.69 -9.64
N SER A 32 7.27 -44.29 -9.35
CA SER A 32 7.58 -44.91 -8.06
C SER A 32 8.33 -43.95 -7.14
N SER A 33 9.15 -43.06 -7.69
CA SER A 33 9.81 -41.98 -6.95
C SER A 33 10.06 -40.78 -7.86
N VAL A 34 9.92 -39.57 -7.31
CA VAL A 34 10.35 -38.32 -7.92
C VAL A 34 11.03 -37.50 -6.85
N GLU A 35 12.28 -37.13 -7.10
CA GLU A 35 13.08 -36.27 -6.24
C GLU A 35 13.52 -35.06 -7.05
N MET A 36 13.30 -33.88 -6.49
CA MET A 36 13.79 -32.62 -7.05
C MET A 36 14.57 -31.89 -5.96
N THR A 37 15.80 -31.47 -6.26
CA THR A 37 16.67 -30.75 -5.34
C THR A 37 17.26 -29.51 -6.01
N ASN A 38 17.59 -28.49 -5.21
CA ASN A 38 18.39 -27.36 -5.71
C ASN A 38 19.90 -27.70 -5.70
N GLU A 39 20.74 -26.76 -6.12
CA GLU A 39 22.19 -26.92 -6.17
C GLU A 39 22.86 -27.19 -4.81
N GLN A 40 22.16 -26.91 -3.70
CA GLN A 40 22.61 -27.17 -2.33
C GLN A 40 22.13 -28.53 -1.79
N GLY A 41 21.41 -29.30 -2.61
CA GLY A 41 20.80 -30.58 -2.21
C GLY A 41 19.54 -30.43 -1.35
N LYS A 42 18.99 -29.21 -1.21
CA LYS A 42 17.72 -28.99 -0.50
C LYS A 42 16.57 -29.56 -1.34
N PRO A 43 15.72 -30.45 -0.78
CA PRO A 43 14.58 -31.00 -1.51
C PRO A 43 13.52 -29.93 -1.78
N VAL A 44 12.88 -30.05 -2.95
CA VAL A 44 11.69 -29.31 -3.35
C VAL A 44 10.48 -30.19 -3.06
N GLU A 45 9.55 -29.70 -2.25
CA GLU A 45 8.31 -30.40 -2.00
C GLU A 45 7.46 -30.48 -3.28
N GLY A 46 6.85 -31.64 -3.50
CA GLY A 46 5.96 -31.85 -4.62
C GLY A 46 4.93 -32.93 -4.36
N ILE A 47 3.94 -32.99 -5.24
CA ILE A 47 2.78 -33.85 -5.10
C ILE A 47 2.61 -34.73 -6.34
N LEU A 48 2.33 -36.01 -6.11
CA LEU A 48 1.93 -36.97 -7.14
C LEU A 48 0.41 -36.95 -7.33
N THR A 49 -0.05 -37.18 -8.55
CA THR A 49 -1.45 -37.49 -8.83
C THR A 49 -1.85 -38.82 -8.15
N PRO A 50 -3.14 -39.05 -7.82
CA PRO A 50 -3.58 -40.28 -7.15
C PRO A 50 -3.26 -41.57 -7.93
N ASP A 51 -3.27 -41.50 -9.26
CA ASP A 51 -2.90 -42.58 -10.19
C ASP A 51 -1.38 -42.69 -10.40
N LYS A 52 -0.59 -41.79 -9.78
CA LYS A 52 0.87 -41.73 -9.83
C LYS A 52 1.46 -41.57 -11.23
N THR A 53 0.71 -40.98 -12.16
CA THR A 53 1.18 -40.76 -13.53
C THR A 53 1.89 -39.42 -13.71
N ALA A 54 1.68 -38.46 -12.82
CA ALA A 54 2.33 -37.15 -12.86
C ALA A 54 2.70 -36.61 -11.46
N TRP A 55 3.78 -35.83 -11.40
CA TRP A 55 4.27 -35.11 -10.22
C TRP A 55 4.56 -33.65 -10.56
N LYS A 56 4.33 -32.74 -9.62
CA LYS A 56 4.72 -31.32 -9.74
C LYS A 56 5.10 -30.73 -8.37
N PRO A 57 5.89 -29.64 -8.32
CA PRO A 57 6.16 -28.95 -7.05
C PRO A 57 4.89 -28.35 -6.44
N THR A 58 4.84 -28.24 -5.10
CA THR A 58 3.69 -27.68 -4.36
C THR A 58 3.70 -26.16 -4.27
N GLY A 59 4.84 -25.53 -4.58
CA GLY A 59 5.02 -24.08 -4.56
C GLY A 59 5.90 -23.58 -5.70
N PRO A 60 6.04 -22.25 -5.83
CA PRO A 60 6.94 -21.66 -6.81
C PRO A 60 8.39 -22.07 -6.56
N LEU A 61 9.18 -22.09 -7.63
CA LEU A 61 10.64 -22.21 -7.51
C LEU A 61 11.25 -20.85 -7.13
N GLY A 62 12.49 -20.85 -6.67
CA GLY A 62 13.24 -19.61 -6.45
C GLY A 62 13.95 -19.15 -7.72
N TYR A 63 14.25 -17.86 -7.82
CA TYR A 63 15.08 -17.31 -8.89
C TYR A 63 16.55 -17.74 -8.80
N GLY A 64 17.23 -17.86 -9.94
CA GLY A 64 18.68 -18.04 -10.02
C GLY A 64 19.20 -19.34 -9.42
N HIS A 65 18.33 -20.35 -9.28
CA HIS A 65 18.69 -21.68 -8.79
C HIS A 65 18.79 -22.70 -9.93
N THR A 66 19.64 -23.70 -9.72
CA THR A 66 19.72 -24.87 -10.58
C THR A 66 19.05 -26.04 -9.90
N TYR A 67 18.08 -26.65 -10.56
CA TYR A 67 17.34 -27.78 -10.03
C TYR A 67 17.71 -29.06 -10.75
N ASN A 68 17.84 -30.13 -9.97
CA ASN A 68 18.06 -31.49 -10.45
C ASN A 68 16.83 -32.33 -10.12
N VAL A 69 16.27 -32.97 -11.13
CA VAL A 69 15.13 -33.88 -11.03
C VAL A 69 15.62 -35.29 -11.32
N THR A 70 15.28 -36.24 -10.45
CA THR A 70 15.48 -37.67 -10.66
C THR A 70 14.16 -38.39 -10.46
N ALA A 71 13.72 -39.15 -11.46
CA ALA A 71 12.45 -39.86 -11.44
C ALA A 71 12.61 -41.32 -11.82
N GLN A 72 11.90 -42.20 -11.12
CA GLN A 72 11.83 -43.63 -11.41
C GLN A 72 10.36 -44.04 -11.53
N GLY A 73 10.12 -45.08 -12.32
CA GLY A 73 8.79 -45.63 -12.53
C GLY A 73 8.77 -47.14 -12.62
N LEU A 74 7.57 -47.70 -12.66
CA LEU A 74 7.30 -49.12 -12.83
C LEU A 74 6.30 -49.30 -13.97
N THR A 75 6.67 -50.10 -14.96
CA THR A 75 5.80 -50.51 -16.08
C THR A 75 5.43 -51.98 -15.94
N ILE A 76 4.52 -52.47 -16.79
CA ILE A 76 4.21 -53.91 -16.88
C ILE A 76 5.43 -54.76 -17.30
N THR A 77 6.43 -54.14 -17.92
CA THR A 77 7.66 -54.81 -18.37
C THR A 77 8.80 -54.75 -17.33
N GLY A 78 8.61 -54.03 -16.22
CA GLY A 78 9.60 -53.84 -15.17
C GLY A 78 9.90 -52.36 -14.85
N PRO A 79 10.96 -52.08 -14.07
CA PRO A 79 11.37 -50.74 -13.73
C PRO A 79 11.71 -49.86 -14.95
N SER A 80 11.44 -48.57 -14.85
CA SER A 80 11.74 -47.55 -15.85
C SER A 80 12.52 -46.39 -15.20
N GLY A 81 13.61 -45.96 -15.85
CA GLY A 81 14.50 -44.92 -15.33
C GLY A 81 15.78 -45.45 -14.65
N PRO A 82 16.51 -44.60 -13.89
CA PRO A 82 16.15 -43.23 -13.56
C PRO A 82 16.16 -42.31 -14.79
N ALA A 83 15.14 -41.47 -14.92
CA ALA A 83 15.15 -40.31 -15.78
C ALA A 83 15.70 -39.12 -14.97
N THR A 84 16.70 -38.44 -15.51
CA THR A 84 17.27 -37.26 -14.88
C THR A 84 17.11 -36.04 -15.79
N ALA A 85 16.88 -34.89 -15.18
CA ALA A 85 16.89 -33.61 -15.86
C ALA A 85 17.45 -32.54 -14.93
N THR A 86 18.24 -31.64 -15.49
CA THR A 86 18.74 -30.46 -14.81
C THR A 86 18.26 -29.23 -15.57
N PHE A 87 17.83 -28.19 -14.87
CA PHE A 87 17.49 -26.91 -15.48
C PHE A 87 17.79 -25.77 -14.51
N SER A 88 18.03 -24.57 -15.04
CA SER A 88 18.19 -23.36 -14.23
C SER A 88 16.99 -22.44 -14.38
N THR A 89 16.66 -21.76 -13.29
CA THR A 89 15.62 -20.73 -13.25
C THR A 89 16.21 -19.38 -13.59
N LEU A 90 15.34 -18.53 -14.14
CA LEU A 90 15.64 -17.14 -14.45
C LEU A 90 16.36 -16.43 -13.28
N THR A 91 17.39 -15.65 -13.61
CA THR A 91 18.10 -14.78 -12.66
C THR A 91 17.74 -13.30 -12.93
N PRO A 92 16.91 -12.66 -12.10
CA PRO A 92 16.59 -11.24 -12.24
C PRO A 92 17.83 -10.36 -12.11
N ARG A 93 17.86 -9.24 -12.86
CA ARG A 93 18.89 -8.21 -12.68
C ARG A 93 18.72 -7.46 -11.36
N ASN A 94 17.47 -7.21 -10.98
CA ASN A 94 17.07 -6.68 -9.68
C ASN A 94 15.72 -7.28 -9.28
N GLN A 95 15.36 -7.16 -8.01
CA GLN A 95 14.04 -7.53 -7.52
C GLN A 95 13.41 -6.36 -6.77
N THR A 96 12.08 -6.28 -6.76
CA THR A 96 11.35 -5.29 -5.98
C THR A 96 10.21 -5.93 -5.19
N LYS A 97 9.97 -5.42 -3.99
CA LYS A 97 8.85 -5.80 -3.15
C LYS A 97 7.78 -4.71 -3.15
N ALA A 98 6.52 -5.12 -3.28
CA ALA A 98 5.36 -4.27 -3.06
C ALA A 98 4.90 -4.35 -1.60
N TYR A 99 4.98 -3.24 -0.90
CA TYR A 99 4.42 -3.07 0.45
C TYR A 99 3.00 -2.49 0.33
N LEU A 100 2.06 -3.08 1.05
CA LEU A 100 0.67 -2.61 1.11
C LEU A 100 0.50 -1.74 2.37
N THR A 101 0.37 -0.43 2.19
CA THR A 101 0.35 0.55 3.28
C THR A 101 -0.86 1.49 3.21
N THR A 102 -1.09 2.25 4.27
CA THR A 102 -1.93 3.46 4.24
C THR A 102 -1.16 4.62 3.60
N THR A 103 -1.83 5.74 3.34
CA THR A 103 -1.17 7.01 2.95
C THR A 103 -0.20 7.51 4.02
N GLY A 104 -0.42 7.13 5.29
CA GLY A 104 0.49 7.33 6.42
C GLY A 104 1.81 6.56 6.34
N GLY A 105 1.95 5.64 5.39
CA GLY A 105 3.10 4.74 5.26
C GLY A 105 3.10 3.58 6.26
N GLN A 106 2.02 3.42 7.04
CA GLN A 106 1.87 2.28 7.95
C GLN A 106 1.38 1.06 7.18
N THR A 107 1.96 -0.11 7.45
CA THR A 107 1.51 -1.37 6.84
C THR A 107 0.03 -1.61 7.15
N LEU A 108 -0.73 -1.97 6.11
CA LEU A 108 -2.10 -2.44 6.28
C LEU A 108 -2.08 -3.76 7.07
N ALA A 109 -2.83 -3.81 8.16
CA ALA A 109 -2.84 -4.94 9.07
C ALA A 109 -3.91 -5.95 8.68
N GLU A 110 -3.53 -7.23 8.69
CA GLU A 110 -4.48 -8.32 8.49
C GLU A 110 -5.56 -8.30 9.58
N GLY A 111 -6.83 -8.31 9.14
CA GLY A 111 -7.99 -8.16 10.03
C GLY A 111 -8.15 -6.76 10.62
N GLY A 112 -7.39 -5.77 10.15
CA GLY A 112 -7.45 -4.38 10.61
C GLY A 112 -8.79 -3.70 10.32
N SER A 113 -9.02 -2.57 10.99
CA SER A 113 -10.18 -1.69 10.77
C SER A 113 -9.70 -0.29 10.43
N TYR A 114 -10.24 0.29 9.37
CA TYR A 114 -9.85 1.61 8.88
C TYR A 114 -11.06 2.47 8.52
N GLY A 115 -10.88 3.79 8.45
CA GLY A 115 -11.97 4.72 8.15
C GLY A 115 -12.43 4.67 6.69
N VAL A 116 -13.60 5.28 6.45
CA VAL A 116 -14.27 5.26 5.12
C VAL A 116 -13.50 5.97 4.00
N GLY A 117 -12.53 6.80 4.34
CA GLY A 117 -11.64 7.47 3.38
C GLY A 117 -10.39 6.66 3.04
N THR A 118 -10.21 5.44 3.56
CA THR A 118 -8.95 4.68 3.38
C THR A 118 -8.55 4.54 1.90
N VAL A 119 -7.36 5.03 1.58
CA VAL A 119 -6.67 4.81 0.31
C VAL A 119 -5.61 3.73 0.53
N ILE A 120 -5.61 2.75 -0.35
CA ILE A 120 -4.68 1.62 -0.33
C ILE A 120 -3.45 2.04 -1.12
N VAL A 121 -2.26 1.89 -0.55
CA VAL A 121 -1.01 2.24 -1.23
C VAL A 121 -0.22 0.95 -1.51
N ALA A 122 0.10 0.71 -2.78
CA ALA A 122 1.14 -0.23 -3.17
C ALA A 122 2.43 0.56 -3.36
N LYS A 123 3.33 0.43 -2.37
CA LYS A 123 4.64 1.08 -2.35
C LYS A 123 5.71 0.07 -2.74
N PHE A 124 6.39 0.33 -3.84
CA PHE A 124 7.55 -0.44 -4.29
C PHE A 124 8.84 0.12 -3.68
N ASP A 125 9.81 -0.74 -3.37
CA ASP A 125 11.13 -0.34 -2.89
C ASP A 125 12.11 0.06 -4.01
N GLU A 126 11.71 -0.12 -5.27
CA GLU A 126 12.43 0.27 -6.48
C GLU A 126 11.52 1.02 -7.46
N ASP A 127 12.14 1.77 -8.39
CA ASP A 127 11.41 2.47 -9.46
C ASP A 127 10.85 1.47 -10.48
N ILE A 128 9.53 1.51 -10.68
CA ILE A 128 8.82 0.60 -11.58
C ILE A 128 8.81 1.17 -13.00
N GLN A 129 9.55 0.50 -13.90
CA GLN A 129 9.68 0.91 -15.29
C GLN A 129 8.43 0.54 -16.12
N ASP A 130 7.88 -0.65 -15.90
CA ASP A 130 6.62 -1.08 -16.52
C ASP A 130 5.49 -1.11 -15.48
N ARG A 131 4.90 0.07 -15.25
CA ARG A 131 3.78 0.26 -14.33
C ARG A 131 2.54 -0.54 -14.74
N ALA A 132 2.33 -0.76 -16.05
CA ALA A 132 1.20 -1.53 -16.54
C ALA A 132 1.36 -3.03 -16.24
N ALA A 133 2.58 -3.56 -16.35
CA ALA A 133 2.89 -4.93 -15.93
C ALA A 133 2.68 -5.11 -14.42
N ALA A 134 3.13 -4.15 -13.60
CA ALA A 134 2.90 -4.17 -12.16
C ALA A 134 1.40 -4.09 -11.83
N GLU A 135 0.66 -3.15 -12.40
CA GLU A 135 -0.75 -2.92 -12.10
C GLU A 135 -1.63 -4.12 -12.46
N LYS A 136 -1.35 -4.83 -13.56
CA LYS A 136 -2.05 -6.10 -13.92
C LYS A 136 -1.90 -7.20 -12.88
N ARG A 137 -0.85 -7.13 -12.05
CA ARG A 137 -0.58 -8.09 -10.97
C ARG A 137 -1.15 -7.65 -9.63
N MET A 138 -1.67 -6.43 -9.54
CA MET A 138 -2.32 -5.90 -8.35
C MET A 138 -3.83 -6.02 -8.46
N SER A 139 -4.49 -6.33 -7.35
CA SER A 139 -5.94 -6.47 -7.28
C SER A 139 -6.47 -5.96 -5.96
N VAL A 140 -7.65 -5.32 -6.02
CA VAL A 140 -8.44 -4.96 -4.86
C VAL A 140 -9.84 -5.51 -5.06
N THR A 141 -10.28 -6.35 -4.14
CA THR A 141 -11.62 -6.94 -4.12
C THR A 141 -12.35 -6.51 -2.87
N SER A 142 -13.65 -6.31 -2.98
CA SER A 142 -14.49 -5.84 -1.88
C SER A 142 -15.82 -6.57 -1.80
N ASP A 143 -16.37 -6.64 -0.59
CA ASP A 143 -17.73 -7.10 -0.31
C ASP A 143 -18.43 -6.10 0.63
N PRO A 144 -19.46 -5.38 0.16
CA PRO A 144 -20.02 -5.41 -1.20
C PRO A 144 -19.02 -4.95 -2.29
N PRO A 145 -19.12 -5.44 -3.53
CA PRO A 145 -18.22 -5.03 -4.61
C PRO A 145 -18.36 -3.54 -4.94
N VAL A 146 -17.23 -2.84 -4.99
CA VAL A 146 -17.15 -1.45 -5.46
C VAL A 146 -16.13 -1.32 -6.59
N GLN A 147 -16.42 -0.45 -7.55
CA GLN A 147 -15.45 -0.06 -8.57
C GLN A 147 -14.44 0.93 -7.98
N GLY A 148 -13.17 0.68 -8.26
CA GLY A 148 -12.07 1.60 -7.96
C GLY A 148 -10.99 1.53 -9.03
N SER A 149 -9.94 2.32 -8.85
CA SER A 149 -8.81 2.38 -9.78
C SER A 149 -7.52 2.67 -9.05
N TRP A 150 -6.42 2.17 -9.59
CA TRP A 150 -5.08 2.64 -9.22
C TRP A 150 -4.82 4.02 -9.85
N TYR A 151 -3.93 4.78 -9.20
CA TYR A 151 -3.38 6.04 -9.64
C TYR A 151 -1.90 6.05 -9.25
N TRP A 152 -0.99 6.22 -10.21
CA TRP A 152 0.45 6.29 -9.92
C TRP A 152 0.84 7.72 -9.54
N LEU A 153 1.21 7.95 -8.28
CA LEU A 153 1.71 9.25 -7.82
C LEU A 153 3.13 9.52 -8.33
N ASP A 154 3.95 8.48 -8.38
CA ASP A 154 5.33 8.50 -8.85
C ASP A 154 5.74 7.10 -9.36
N ASP A 155 7.04 6.87 -9.58
CA ASP A 155 7.58 5.59 -10.06
C ASP A 155 7.48 4.45 -9.04
N ARG A 156 7.16 4.72 -7.77
CA ARG A 156 7.16 3.75 -6.67
C ARG A 156 5.83 3.62 -5.93
N ASN A 157 4.92 4.57 -6.07
CA ASN A 157 3.69 4.63 -5.26
C ASN A 157 2.45 4.62 -6.16
N ALA A 158 1.73 3.50 -6.15
CA ALA A 158 0.41 3.38 -6.75
C ALA A 158 -0.66 3.40 -5.65
N HIS A 159 -1.61 4.33 -5.76
CA HIS A 159 -2.67 4.51 -4.79
C HIS A 159 -3.99 4.00 -5.38
N TRP A 160 -4.80 3.29 -4.59
CA TRP A 160 -6.10 2.78 -5.01
C TRP A 160 -7.20 3.30 -4.10
N ARG A 161 -8.29 3.77 -4.72
CA ARG A 161 -9.54 4.11 -4.02
C ARG A 161 -10.76 3.88 -4.91
N PRO A 162 -11.96 3.74 -4.32
CA PRO A 162 -13.21 3.83 -5.06
C PRO A 162 -13.52 5.28 -5.45
N GLN A 163 -14.52 5.46 -6.32
CA GLN A 163 -14.98 6.79 -6.70
C GLN A 163 -15.51 7.60 -5.52
N GLN A 164 -16.22 6.94 -4.60
CA GLN A 164 -16.80 7.51 -3.39
C GLN A 164 -16.16 6.87 -2.16
N TYR A 165 -16.32 7.48 -0.99
CA TYR A 165 -15.89 6.86 0.27
C TYR A 165 -16.49 5.45 0.41
N TRP A 166 -15.74 4.58 1.07
CA TRP A 166 -16.15 3.22 1.32
C TRP A 166 -17.43 3.17 2.17
N ALA A 167 -18.29 2.19 1.91
CA ALA A 167 -19.40 1.90 2.82
C ALA A 167 -18.88 1.24 4.11
N THR A 168 -19.43 1.63 5.26
CA THR A 168 -19.14 0.97 6.55
C THR A 168 -19.44 -0.53 6.48
N GLY A 169 -18.55 -1.33 7.07
CA GLY A 169 -18.63 -2.78 7.09
C GLY A 169 -18.08 -3.47 5.85
N THR A 170 -17.67 -2.72 4.81
CA THR A 170 -17.06 -3.30 3.60
C THR A 170 -15.82 -4.09 3.98
N LYS A 171 -15.75 -5.35 3.54
CA LYS A 171 -14.55 -6.17 3.64
C LYS A 171 -13.71 -5.94 2.41
N VAL A 172 -12.43 -5.65 2.58
CA VAL A 172 -11.50 -5.36 1.50
C VAL A 172 -10.35 -6.34 1.56
N THR A 173 -10.00 -6.92 0.41
CA THR A 173 -8.77 -7.71 0.24
C THR A 173 -7.97 -7.07 -0.88
N VAL A 174 -6.71 -6.77 -0.59
CA VAL A 174 -5.74 -6.30 -1.58
C VAL A 174 -4.64 -7.33 -1.74
N ALA A 175 -4.21 -7.56 -2.97
CA ALA A 175 -3.10 -8.45 -3.29
C ALA A 175 -2.22 -7.85 -4.39
N ALA A 176 -0.91 -7.93 -4.21
CA ALA A 176 0.12 -7.69 -5.21
C ALA A 176 0.78 -9.04 -5.53
N ASN A 177 0.35 -9.68 -6.61
CA ASN A 177 0.83 -11.00 -7.04
C ASN A 177 1.98 -10.85 -8.05
N ILE A 178 3.04 -10.17 -7.61
CA ILE A 178 4.13 -9.70 -8.48
C ILE A 178 5.27 -10.72 -8.63
N PHE A 179 5.33 -11.78 -7.81
CA PHE A 179 6.34 -12.82 -7.98
C PHE A 179 6.26 -13.43 -9.39
N GLY A 180 7.42 -13.70 -10.00
CA GLY A 180 7.55 -14.14 -11.39
C GLY A 180 7.24 -13.07 -12.45
N ALA A 181 6.71 -11.90 -12.10
CA ALA A 181 6.38 -10.87 -13.07
C ALA A 181 7.60 -10.00 -13.40
N GLU A 182 7.90 -9.83 -14.69
CA GLU A 182 8.85 -8.82 -15.17
C GLU A 182 8.18 -7.44 -15.08
N LEU A 183 8.83 -6.52 -14.36
CA LEU A 183 8.34 -5.15 -14.10
C LEU A 183 9.18 -4.09 -14.85
N GLY A 184 9.89 -4.53 -15.89
CA GLY A 184 10.71 -3.72 -16.80
C GLY A 184 12.21 -3.73 -16.48
N GLY A 185 13.03 -3.67 -17.53
CA GLY A 185 14.49 -3.55 -17.40
C GLY A 185 15.19 -4.76 -16.75
N GLY A 186 14.55 -5.94 -16.77
CA GLY A 186 15.01 -7.14 -16.06
C GLY A 186 14.79 -7.11 -14.55
N MET A 187 13.97 -6.19 -14.04
CA MET A 187 13.48 -6.18 -12.66
C MET A 187 12.28 -7.13 -12.54
N TYR A 188 12.27 -7.96 -11.50
CA TYR A 188 11.16 -8.88 -11.23
C TYR A 188 10.56 -8.65 -9.86
N GLY A 189 9.29 -9.02 -9.68
CA GLY A 189 8.71 -9.03 -8.34
C GLY A 189 9.40 -10.06 -7.44
N GLN A 190 9.75 -9.62 -6.24
CA GLN A 190 10.49 -10.39 -5.25
C GLN A 190 9.62 -11.43 -4.56
N GLU A 191 8.38 -11.07 -4.22
CA GLU A 191 7.40 -11.92 -3.55
C GLU A 191 5.98 -11.37 -3.71
N ASP A 192 4.99 -12.23 -3.52
CA ASP A 192 3.59 -11.81 -3.45
C ASP A 192 3.27 -11.24 -2.07
N THR A 193 2.42 -10.20 -2.02
CA THR A 193 1.92 -9.63 -0.76
C THR A 193 0.41 -9.54 -0.79
N LYS A 194 -0.25 -9.88 0.31
CA LYS A 194 -1.71 -9.85 0.44
C LYS A 194 -2.11 -9.42 1.84
N THR A 195 -3.19 -8.65 1.93
CA THR A 195 -3.85 -8.39 3.22
C THR A 195 -5.35 -8.15 3.06
N SER A 196 -6.11 -8.43 4.11
CA SER A 196 -7.53 -8.14 4.20
C SER A 196 -7.85 -7.31 5.44
N PHE A 197 -8.76 -6.35 5.30
CA PHE A 197 -9.21 -5.47 6.36
C PHE A 197 -10.70 -5.13 6.22
N THR A 198 -11.27 -4.46 7.22
CA THR A 198 -12.67 -4.03 7.21
C THR A 198 -12.76 -2.50 7.32
N ILE A 199 -13.77 -1.92 6.67
CA ILE A 199 -14.08 -0.51 6.81
C ILE A 199 -14.95 -0.30 8.05
N GLY A 200 -14.49 0.54 8.97
CA GLY A 200 -15.17 0.87 10.21
C GLY A 200 -16.36 1.84 10.04
N PRO A 201 -16.85 2.41 11.14
CA PRO A 201 -17.88 3.45 11.11
C PRO A 201 -17.46 4.65 10.24
N SER A 202 -18.44 5.35 9.68
CA SER A 202 -18.18 6.53 8.87
C SER A 202 -17.88 7.72 9.77
N HIS A 203 -16.59 8.03 9.95
CA HIS A 203 -16.14 9.25 10.62
C HIS A 203 -15.71 10.29 9.58
N VAL A 204 -16.40 11.43 9.59
CA VAL A 204 -16.10 12.57 8.72
C VAL A 204 -16.06 13.82 9.56
N SER A 205 -14.98 14.57 9.48
CA SER A 205 -14.83 15.85 10.19
C SER A 205 -14.68 16.99 9.20
N ILE A 206 -15.48 18.03 9.35
CA ILE A 206 -15.48 19.19 8.45
C ILE A 206 -14.95 20.38 9.23
N ALA A 207 -13.78 20.90 8.84
CA ALA A 207 -13.23 22.15 9.31
C ALA A 207 -13.58 23.26 8.32
N ASP A 208 -14.36 24.24 8.76
CA ASP A 208 -14.80 25.36 7.93
C ASP A 208 -14.22 26.68 8.43
N ASP A 209 -13.41 27.32 7.60
CA ASP A 209 -12.72 28.57 7.94
C ASP A 209 -13.66 29.75 8.14
N SER A 210 -14.86 29.72 7.54
CA SER A 210 -15.85 30.80 7.73
C SER A 210 -16.47 30.80 9.12
N THR A 211 -16.43 29.66 9.81
CA THR A 211 -17.00 29.50 11.17
C THR A 211 -15.95 29.23 12.23
N HIS A 212 -14.72 28.89 11.83
CA HIS A 212 -13.64 28.43 12.70
C HIS A 212 -14.06 27.24 13.58
N GLN A 213 -14.89 26.34 13.04
CA GLN A 213 -15.35 25.13 13.72
C GLN A 213 -14.89 23.89 12.99
N VAL A 214 -14.61 22.84 13.77
CA VAL A 214 -14.57 21.44 13.30
C VAL A 214 -15.86 20.76 13.72
N GLN A 215 -16.68 20.38 12.75
CA GLN A 215 -17.88 19.57 12.96
C GLN A 215 -17.55 18.11 12.72
N VAL A 216 -17.75 17.26 13.72
CA VAL A 216 -17.44 15.83 13.65
C VAL A 216 -18.72 15.02 13.52
N PHE A 217 -18.77 14.20 12.48
CA PHE A 217 -19.90 13.36 12.14
C PHE A 217 -19.54 11.88 12.28
N GLU A 218 -20.44 11.11 12.89
CA GLU A 218 -20.41 9.65 12.91
C GLU A 218 -21.67 9.14 12.20
N ASN A 219 -21.47 8.37 11.13
CA ASN A 219 -22.55 7.83 10.30
C ASN A 219 -23.54 8.91 9.83
N GLY A 220 -23.01 10.10 9.50
CA GLY A 220 -23.79 11.26 9.05
C GLY A 220 -24.43 12.10 10.15
N ASN A 221 -24.35 11.69 11.43
CA ASN A 221 -24.91 12.44 12.55
C ASN A 221 -23.83 13.33 13.17
N LEU A 222 -24.14 14.61 13.38
CA LEU A 222 -23.26 15.54 14.09
C LEU A 222 -23.17 15.11 15.56
N ILE A 223 -21.98 14.73 16.01
CA ILE A 223 -21.73 14.27 17.39
C ILE A 223 -20.89 15.25 18.20
N ARG A 224 -20.14 16.14 17.53
CA ARG A 224 -19.32 17.16 18.21
C ARG A 224 -19.08 18.37 17.31
N THR A 225 -19.00 19.54 17.92
CA THR A 225 -18.52 20.77 17.28
C THR A 225 -17.39 21.33 18.14
N MET A 226 -16.25 21.62 17.53
CA MET A 226 -15.03 22.06 18.22
C MET A 226 -14.55 23.39 17.66
N PRO A 227 -14.41 24.43 18.49
CA PRO A 227 -13.70 25.64 18.08
C PRO A 227 -12.26 25.30 17.69
N THR A 228 -11.79 25.83 16.57
CA THR A 228 -10.42 25.64 16.10
C THR A 228 -9.78 26.94 15.65
N SER A 229 -8.46 26.97 15.61
CA SER A 229 -7.67 28.04 14.99
C SER A 229 -6.73 27.40 13.98
N MET A 230 -6.95 27.70 12.70
CA MET A 230 -6.22 27.10 11.59
C MET A 230 -5.02 27.97 11.18
N GLY A 231 -4.46 27.70 10.00
CA GLY A 231 -3.31 28.41 9.46
C GLY A 231 -3.57 29.89 9.24
N ARG A 232 -2.70 30.73 9.80
CA ARG A 232 -2.83 32.22 9.80
C ARG A 232 -2.80 32.86 8.42
N GLY A 233 -2.44 32.11 7.39
CA GLY A 233 -2.26 32.60 6.04
C GLY A 233 -0.95 33.34 5.79
N GLY A 234 -0.78 33.77 4.54
CA GLY A 234 0.48 34.37 4.08
C GLY A 234 1.54 33.31 3.77
N SER A 235 2.75 33.78 3.45
CA SER A 235 3.83 32.90 3.01
C SER A 235 5.21 33.42 3.38
N GLU A 236 6.20 32.54 3.38
CA GLU A 236 7.62 32.86 3.54
C GLU A 236 8.44 32.21 2.42
N GLN A 237 9.44 32.94 1.90
CA GLN A 237 10.39 32.40 0.94
C GLN A 237 11.59 31.84 1.70
N VAL A 238 11.86 30.54 1.51
CA VAL A 238 13.04 29.86 2.05
C VAL A 238 13.82 29.26 0.89
N GLY A 239 14.95 29.90 0.54
CA GLY A 239 15.69 29.55 -0.67
C GLY A 239 14.82 29.69 -1.92
N ASN A 240 14.65 28.60 -2.66
CA ASN A 240 13.82 28.53 -3.87
C ASN A 240 12.39 28.01 -3.61
N LYS A 241 11.99 27.87 -2.34
CA LYS A 241 10.69 27.32 -1.94
C LYS A 241 9.84 28.40 -1.27
N THR A 242 8.59 28.51 -1.70
CA THR A 242 7.55 29.27 -0.99
C THR A 242 6.82 28.36 -0.01
N ILE A 243 6.80 28.74 1.26
CA ILE A 243 6.07 28.06 2.32
C ILE A 243 4.81 28.88 2.62
N TYR A 244 3.64 28.29 2.47
CA TYR A 244 2.36 28.91 2.81
C TYR A 244 1.97 28.52 4.23
N PHE A 245 1.43 29.46 5.00
CA PHE A 245 0.92 29.21 6.37
C PHE A 245 -0.59 29.09 6.42
N ASN A 246 -1.21 28.93 5.26
CA ASN A 246 -2.61 28.56 5.13
C ASN A 246 -2.75 27.07 5.42
N THR A 247 -3.84 26.68 6.07
CA THR A 247 -4.25 25.27 6.05
C THR A 247 -4.85 24.98 4.68
N PRO A 248 -4.27 24.10 3.84
CA PRO A 248 -4.77 23.91 2.49
C PRO A 248 -6.21 23.38 2.49
N ALA A 249 -7.04 23.90 1.61
CA ALA A 249 -8.38 23.36 1.40
C ALA A 249 -8.26 22.00 0.69
N GLY A 250 -9.08 21.03 1.08
CA GLY A 250 -9.02 19.69 0.50
C GLY A 250 -9.67 18.63 1.37
N ILE A 251 -9.59 17.40 0.88
CA ILE A 251 -10.09 16.21 1.57
C ILE A 251 -8.88 15.37 1.96
N TYR A 252 -8.70 15.21 3.25
CA TYR A 252 -7.61 14.47 3.88
C TYR A 252 -8.14 13.19 4.51
N THR A 253 -7.23 12.26 4.77
CA THR A 253 -7.49 11.13 5.66
C THR A 253 -6.58 11.19 6.88
N VAL A 254 -7.05 10.71 8.02
CA VAL A 254 -6.18 10.51 9.18
C VAL A 254 -5.09 9.48 8.82
N MET A 255 -3.82 9.84 9.03
CA MET A 255 -2.68 8.99 8.73
C MET A 255 -2.24 8.20 9.97
N ASP A 256 -1.93 8.92 11.05
CA ASP A 256 -1.42 8.39 12.29
C ASP A 256 -1.72 9.34 13.47
N LYS A 257 -1.37 8.91 14.67
CA LYS A 257 -1.62 9.65 15.92
C LYS A 257 -0.43 9.51 16.85
N ALA A 258 -0.06 10.59 17.55
CA ALA A 258 1.03 10.58 18.52
C ALA A 258 0.73 11.46 19.74
N ASN A 259 1.18 11.01 20.91
CA ASN A 259 1.00 11.71 22.18
C ASN A 259 2.17 11.44 23.15
N PRO A 260 3.17 12.34 23.27
CA PRO A 260 3.35 13.55 22.47
C PRO A 260 3.99 13.29 21.10
N VAL A 261 4.02 14.30 20.26
CA VAL A 261 4.84 14.39 19.04
C VAL A 261 5.75 15.61 19.10
N ILE A 262 6.96 15.49 18.56
CA ILE A 262 7.84 16.65 18.33
C ILE A 262 7.50 17.21 16.95
N MET A 263 6.86 18.38 16.91
CA MET A 263 6.59 19.10 15.67
C MET A 263 7.76 20.04 15.39
N ASP A 264 8.54 19.71 14.36
CA ASP A 264 9.75 20.44 13.98
C ASP A 264 9.56 21.06 12.59
N SER A 265 9.56 22.39 12.53
CA SER A 265 9.35 23.15 11.30
C SER A 265 10.37 22.85 10.19
N ALA A 266 11.57 22.39 10.55
CA ALA A 266 12.59 22.04 9.58
C ALA A 266 12.19 20.81 8.74
N THR A 267 11.27 19.96 9.23
CA THR A 267 10.84 18.75 8.52
C THR A 267 10.08 19.04 7.23
N TYR A 268 9.36 20.16 7.15
CA TYR A 268 8.73 20.63 5.90
C TYR A 268 9.50 21.79 5.23
N GLY A 269 10.67 22.15 5.77
CA GLY A 269 11.64 23.05 5.15
C GLY A 269 11.69 24.47 5.70
N LEU A 270 10.98 24.79 6.79
CA LEU A 270 11.11 26.09 7.47
C LEU A 270 12.18 25.99 8.58
N PRO A 271 13.29 26.74 8.51
CA PRO A 271 14.35 26.62 9.51
C PRO A 271 13.83 27.01 10.90
N VAL A 272 14.14 26.19 11.92
CA VAL A 272 13.69 26.42 13.31
C VAL A 272 14.14 27.78 13.85
N ASN A 273 15.29 28.28 13.42
CA ASN A 273 15.84 29.58 13.82
C ASN A 273 15.35 30.76 12.96
N SER A 274 14.47 30.52 11.99
CA SER A 274 13.81 31.60 11.25
C SER A 274 12.78 32.31 12.13
N ARG A 275 12.33 33.49 11.70
CA ARG A 275 11.34 34.29 12.45
C ARG A 275 10.05 33.52 12.75
N LEU A 276 9.68 32.59 11.87
CA LEU A 276 8.45 31.81 11.94
C LEU A 276 8.70 30.31 12.22
N GLY A 277 9.97 29.94 12.46
CA GLY A 277 10.36 28.58 12.79
C GLY A 277 9.88 28.18 14.18
N TYR A 278 9.64 26.89 14.36
CA TYR A 278 9.26 26.29 15.63
C TYR A 278 9.82 24.87 15.79
N LYS A 279 9.93 24.44 17.05
CA LYS A 279 10.18 23.06 17.47
C LYS A 279 9.50 22.83 18.80
N GLU A 280 8.37 22.15 18.78
CA GLU A 280 7.46 22.05 19.94
C GLU A 280 7.10 20.60 20.24
N THR A 281 6.94 20.29 21.52
CA THR A 281 6.42 19.00 21.99
C THR A 281 4.93 19.13 22.25
N ILE A 282 4.12 18.52 21.40
CA ILE A 282 2.67 18.71 21.36
C ILE A 282 1.95 17.41 21.70
N GLY A 283 0.96 17.48 22.59
CA GLY A 283 0.12 16.35 22.99
C GLY A 283 -1.09 16.14 22.09
N TRP A 284 -1.66 14.94 22.15
CA TRP A 284 -2.93 14.57 21.49
C TRP A 284 -3.01 14.95 20.01
N ALA A 285 -1.97 14.63 19.25
CA ALA A 285 -1.86 15.02 17.85
C ALA A 285 -2.37 13.92 16.91
N THR A 286 -3.27 14.28 16.00
CA THR A 286 -3.78 13.43 14.92
C THR A 286 -3.30 13.98 13.59
N ARG A 287 -2.47 13.22 12.86
CA ARG A 287 -1.82 13.65 11.62
C ARG A 287 -2.74 13.43 10.42
N ILE A 288 -2.82 14.42 9.55
CA ILE A 288 -3.63 14.33 8.32
C ILE A 288 -2.83 14.62 7.04
N SER A 289 -1.58 15.07 7.13
CA SER A 289 -0.72 15.26 5.94
C SER A 289 0.72 14.79 6.18
N GLY A 290 1.40 14.47 5.08
CA GLY A 290 2.81 14.07 5.05
C GLY A 290 3.76 15.17 5.53
N ASP A 291 3.46 16.42 5.23
CA ASP A 291 4.22 17.61 5.64
C ASP A 291 3.87 18.15 7.05
N GLY A 292 2.95 17.50 7.77
CA GLY A 292 2.78 17.72 9.20
C GLY A 292 1.66 18.69 9.58
N VAL A 293 0.53 18.66 8.88
CA VAL A 293 -0.74 19.22 9.37
C VAL A 293 -1.37 18.23 10.36
N TYR A 294 -1.70 18.73 11.55
CA TYR A 294 -2.33 17.96 12.63
C TYR A 294 -3.57 18.66 13.18
N LEU A 295 -4.51 17.86 13.70
CA LEU A 295 -5.45 18.31 14.73
C LEU A 295 -4.82 18.01 16.09
N HIS A 296 -4.56 19.02 16.90
CA HIS A 296 -3.80 18.82 18.15
C HIS A 296 -4.13 19.82 19.26
N GLN A 297 -3.68 19.50 20.48
CA GLN A 297 -3.81 20.40 21.63
C GLN A 297 -2.90 21.62 21.44
N LEU A 298 -3.44 22.83 21.63
CA LEU A 298 -2.64 24.02 21.82
C LEU A 298 -3.35 25.05 22.72
N ASP A 299 -3.20 24.89 24.03
CA ASP A 299 -3.94 25.66 25.04
C ASP A 299 -3.65 27.17 25.00
N SER A 300 -2.45 27.56 24.57
CA SER A 300 -2.06 28.98 24.42
C SER A 300 -2.87 29.74 23.36
N THR A 301 -3.61 29.03 22.50
CA THR A 301 -4.42 29.62 21.42
C THR A 301 -5.93 29.49 21.64
N VAL A 302 -6.39 29.00 22.80
CA VAL A 302 -7.84 28.84 23.08
C VAL A 302 -8.61 30.15 22.90
N TRP A 303 -7.98 31.29 23.18
CA TRP A 303 -8.58 32.62 22.97
C TRP A 303 -8.90 32.92 21.49
N ALA A 304 -8.19 32.30 20.54
CA ALA A 304 -8.38 32.47 19.10
C ALA A 304 -9.25 31.37 18.47
N GLN A 305 -9.32 30.19 19.09
CA GLN A 305 -10.08 29.05 18.58
C GLN A 305 -11.58 29.39 18.48
N GLY A 306 -12.15 29.25 17.29
CA GLY A 306 -13.53 29.68 16.99
C GLY A 306 -13.66 31.12 16.51
N SER A 307 -12.56 31.86 16.31
CA SER A 307 -12.62 33.28 15.90
C SER A 307 -11.49 33.77 14.99
N GLN A 308 -10.28 33.21 15.08
CA GLN A 308 -9.14 33.66 14.29
C GLN A 308 -8.13 32.53 14.08
N ASN A 309 -7.51 32.51 12.89
CA ASN A 309 -6.40 31.62 12.55
C ASN A 309 -5.04 32.17 12.98
N THR A 310 -4.28 31.40 13.75
CA THR A 310 -2.97 31.80 14.28
C THR A 310 -1.87 30.76 14.04
N SER A 311 -2.22 29.57 13.56
CA SER A 311 -1.28 28.46 13.41
C SER A 311 -0.41 28.59 12.15
N HIS A 312 0.54 27.65 11.98
CA HIS A 312 1.34 27.51 10.77
C HIS A 312 0.72 26.56 9.72
N GLY A 313 -0.49 26.06 9.97
CA GLY A 313 -1.20 25.12 9.10
C GLY A 313 -2.02 24.09 9.88
N CYS A 314 -1.63 23.76 11.12
CA CYS A 314 -2.38 22.86 11.99
C CYS A 314 -3.75 23.42 12.39
N LEU A 315 -4.64 22.53 12.83
CA LEU A 315 -5.89 22.87 13.47
C LEU A 315 -5.69 22.80 14.99
N ASN A 316 -5.49 23.96 15.60
CA ASN A 316 -5.33 24.06 17.05
C ASN A 316 -6.68 23.79 17.73
N LEU A 317 -6.67 22.96 18.77
CA LEU A 317 -7.83 22.61 19.58
C LEU A 317 -7.50 22.78 21.07
N SER A 318 -8.53 22.93 21.91
CA SER A 318 -8.39 22.84 23.36
C SER A 318 -7.96 21.42 23.76
N LEU A 319 -7.33 21.27 24.93
CA LEU A 319 -6.99 19.94 25.48
C LEU A 319 -8.16 18.95 25.44
N GLU A 320 -9.36 19.39 25.82
CA GLU A 320 -10.54 18.52 25.82
C GLU A 320 -10.89 18.01 24.42
N ASN A 321 -10.93 18.92 23.44
CA ASN A 321 -11.27 18.60 22.06
C ASN A 321 -10.18 17.76 21.38
N ALA A 322 -8.91 18.11 21.57
CA ALA A 322 -7.79 17.36 21.01
C ALA A 322 -7.74 15.93 21.57
N ARG A 323 -7.88 15.77 22.89
CA ARG A 323 -7.92 14.46 23.53
C ARG A 323 -9.12 13.64 23.05
N TRP A 324 -10.30 14.25 22.93
CA TRP A 324 -11.45 13.54 22.41
C TRP A 324 -11.23 13.09 20.96
N PHE A 325 -10.77 14.00 20.09
CA PHE A 325 -10.55 13.71 18.67
C PHE A 325 -9.51 12.61 18.48
N PHE A 326 -8.40 12.67 19.24
CA PHE A 326 -7.37 11.65 19.24
C PHE A 326 -7.90 10.26 19.59
N ASN A 327 -8.84 10.15 20.53
CA ASN A 327 -9.41 8.86 20.92
C ASN A 327 -10.49 8.38 19.95
N PHE A 328 -11.21 9.30 19.31
CA PHE A 328 -12.26 9.02 18.33
C PHE A 328 -11.69 8.59 16.97
N ALA A 329 -10.72 9.35 16.45
CA ALA A 329 -10.20 9.18 15.11
C ALA A 329 -9.35 7.91 14.95
N GLN A 330 -9.43 7.27 13.79
CA GLN A 330 -8.59 6.16 13.36
C GLN A 330 -8.01 6.43 11.96
N PRO A 331 -6.91 5.75 11.56
CA PRO A 331 -6.38 5.88 10.21
C PRO A 331 -7.44 5.61 9.13
N GLY A 332 -7.49 6.47 8.12
CA GLY A 332 -8.48 6.42 7.05
C GLY A 332 -9.77 7.23 7.30
N ASP A 333 -9.99 7.74 8.51
CA ASP A 333 -11.11 8.66 8.77
C ASP A 333 -10.93 9.97 8.00
N VAL A 334 -12.02 10.61 7.58
CA VAL A 334 -11.97 11.76 6.67
C VAL A 334 -11.91 13.08 7.44
N VAL A 335 -11.04 13.99 7.00
CA VAL A 335 -11.03 15.39 7.42
C VAL A 335 -11.13 16.29 6.18
N GLU A 336 -12.22 17.03 6.07
CA GLU A 336 -12.46 17.98 4.98
C GLU A 336 -12.19 19.40 5.47
N ILE A 337 -11.36 20.13 4.73
CA ILE A 337 -11.00 21.51 5.04
C ILE A 337 -11.58 22.41 3.95
N ARG A 338 -12.39 23.38 4.38
CA ARG A 338 -13.18 24.25 3.50
C ARG A 338 -12.98 25.71 3.85
N GLY A 339 -13.15 26.57 2.86
CA GLY A 339 -13.19 28.02 3.04
C GLY A 339 -11.83 28.69 3.28
N THR A 340 -10.73 27.94 3.39
CA THR A 340 -9.40 28.52 3.54
C THR A 340 -8.90 29.11 2.22
N THR A 341 -8.08 30.16 2.34
CA THR A 341 -7.37 30.74 1.18
C THR A 341 -6.03 30.02 0.95
N GLY A 342 -5.42 30.16 -0.22
CA GLY A 342 -4.11 29.58 -0.53
C GLY A 342 -4.17 28.39 -1.49
N PRO A 343 -3.01 27.73 -1.76
CA PRO A 343 -2.97 26.55 -2.62
C PRO A 343 -3.79 25.40 -2.05
N PRO A 344 -4.43 24.57 -2.90
CA PRO A 344 -5.16 23.39 -2.45
C PRO A 344 -4.21 22.29 -1.96
N GLN A 345 -4.75 21.33 -1.23
CA GLN A 345 -4.01 20.17 -0.78
C GLN A 345 -3.45 19.37 -1.97
N PRO A 346 -2.13 19.18 -2.09
CA PRO A 346 -1.56 18.42 -3.20
C PRO A 346 -1.71 16.91 -2.99
N THR A 347 -1.87 16.17 -4.09
CA THR A 347 -2.13 14.72 -4.06
C THR A 347 -1.05 13.93 -3.33
N TRP A 348 0.24 14.23 -3.58
CA TRP A 348 1.38 13.55 -2.94
C TRP A 348 1.40 13.67 -1.41
N ASN A 349 0.66 14.62 -0.86
CA ASN A 349 0.65 14.95 0.55
C ASN A 349 -0.63 14.49 1.25
N ASN A 350 -1.23 13.37 0.83
CA ASN A 350 -2.54 12.88 1.30
C ASN A 350 -3.73 13.69 0.74
N GLY A 351 -3.62 14.12 -0.52
CA GLY A 351 -4.66 14.84 -1.26
C GLY A 351 -5.43 13.98 -2.25
N ASP A 352 -5.40 12.66 -2.09
CA ASP A 352 -5.97 11.66 -3.01
C ASP A 352 -7.44 11.90 -3.38
N TRP A 353 -8.24 12.28 -2.38
CA TRP A 353 -9.67 12.53 -2.53
C TRP A 353 -9.98 13.91 -3.12
N ALA A 354 -8.99 14.81 -3.19
CA ALA A 354 -9.14 16.09 -3.88
C ALA A 354 -9.01 15.95 -5.41
N VAL A 355 -8.50 14.81 -5.91
CA VAL A 355 -8.38 14.54 -7.34
C VAL A 355 -9.76 14.14 -7.92
N PRO A 356 -10.27 14.84 -8.94
CA PRO A 356 -11.49 14.44 -9.64
C PRO A 356 -11.41 13.00 -10.17
N TRP A 357 -12.53 12.29 -10.18
CA TRP A 357 -12.54 10.86 -10.51
C TRP A 357 -12.04 10.53 -11.93
N ASP A 358 -12.37 11.38 -12.90
CA ASP A 358 -11.89 11.25 -14.28
C ASP A 358 -10.36 11.39 -14.37
N GLN A 359 -9.78 12.34 -13.62
CA GLN A 359 -8.32 12.46 -13.50
C GLN A 359 -7.71 11.29 -12.74
N TRP A 360 -8.41 10.77 -11.72
CA TRP A 360 -7.96 9.58 -10.99
C TRP A 360 -7.89 8.34 -11.89
N LEU A 361 -8.91 8.12 -12.73
CA LEU A 361 -8.89 7.06 -13.73
C LEU A 361 -7.72 7.23 -14.71
N ALA A 362 -7.48 8.45 -15.18
CA ALA A 362 -6.38 8.75 -16.10
C ALA A 362 -4.97 8.56 -15.53
N GLY A 363 -4.82 8.42 -14.21
CA GLY A 363 -3.54 8.07 -13.59
C GLY A 363 -3.26 6.57 -13.47
N SER A 364 -4.19 5.69 -13.87
CA SER A 364 -3.95 4.25 -14.00
C SER A 364 -3.02 3.97 -15.18
N ALA A 365 -2.11 3.01 -15.03
CA ALA A 365 -1.28 2.53 -16.14
C ALA A 365 -2.05 1.61 -17.10
N LEU A 366 -3.32 1.32 -16.80
CA LEU A 366 -4.21 0.46 -17.57
C LEU A 366 -5.40 1.20 -18.18
N HIS A 367 -5.48 2.53 -18.03
CA HIS A 367 -6.63 3.31 -18.49
C HIS A 367 -6.78 3.35 -20.01
#